data_AF-A0AAV8XBV2-F1
#
_entry.id   AF-A0AAV8XBV2-F1
#
_cell.length_a   1.000
_cell.length_b   1.000
_cell.length_c   1.000
_cell.angle_alpha   90.00
_cell.angle_beta   90.00
_cell.angle_gamma   90.00
#
_symmetry.space_group_name_H-M   'P 1'
#
loop_
_entity.id
_entity.type
_entity.pdbx_description
1 polymer ?
#
loop_
_entity_poly.entity_id
_entity_poly.type
_entity_poly.pdbx_seq_one_letter_code
_entity_poly.pdbx_strand_id
1 'polypeptide(L)'
;MSRSSHDAVDVYSTLLANKQNTVEKIVSYLTNRAECFSELNNHQAVVVDSKNVIKLSQDHGSYNVNLARKRLIHSLYLLKRYAEADVAARDWLILLQESDVNKEVKPLLEGLLGNFINCANSKQKTINLLKILDTNFCSSYSTSFKMDRPSSLVSCIYCNVSFVDKMELRAHCQTETHEMMIMSDDGHDWYWRPPPRGFKSDTYVLCENWKETGSCRYGIQCIQAHGEDELIEWKERFHYREMKLQRAREKELFGKSYTEELLEKWIQSPNPNTLMRDKIEDVEDYCSCLLSSTVSSKNSLHDWTFCLKTKRPLKAVALLQDTHRNHFFIGSILIKNCKIDLKNDQEWISPLLHHESMLPVEYRINVVFTTGIFGTFRQSVVFDFSAEPVLVKHLCVDVVPDSDLDKINEIRREMTVSIAERWTVHNSDILPFTPRW
;
A
#
# COMPACT_ATOMS: atom_id res chain seq x y z
N MET A 1 10.82 11.44 29.38
CA MET A 1 9.72 12.34 28.96
C MET A 1 8.75 12.64 30.10
N SER A 2 8.34 11.67 30.94
CA SER A 2 7.32 11.87 32.01
C SER A 2 7.62 12.93 33.08
N ARG A 3 8.88 13.12 33.51
CA ARG A 3 9.21 14.16 34.52
C ARG A 3 8.92 15.59 34.03
N SER A 4 9.18 15.85 32.75
CA SER A 4 8.95 17.17 32.14
C SER A 4 7.46 17.57 32.11
N SER A 5 6.58 16.61 31.86
CA SER A 5 5.13 16.86 31.78
C SER A 5 4.50 17.06 33.17
N HIS A 6 5.05 16.42 34.21
CA HIS A 6 4.65 16.68 35.60
C HIS A 6 5.04 18.11 36.04
N ASP A 7 6.29 18.51 35.80
CA ASP A 7 6.77 19.85 36.14
C ASP A 7 5.98 20.94 35.38
N ALA A 8 5.61 20.67 34.11
CA ALA A 8 4.79 21.57 33.31
C ALA A 8 3.35 21.74 33.86
N VAL A 9 2.72 20.67 34.38
CA VAL A 9 1.40 20.75 35.01
C VAL A 9 1.39 21.67 36.22
N ASP A 10 2.43 21.59 37.06
CA ASP A 10 2.55 22.43 38.26
C ASP A 10 2.75 23.91 37.91
N VAL A 11 3.54 24.17 36.86
CA VAL A 11 3.73 25.51 36.29
C VAL A 11 2.40 26.08 35.78
N TYR A 12 1.66 25.35 34.95
CA TYR A 12 0.37 25.83 34.44
C TYR A 12 -0.68 26.00 35.56
N SER A 13 -0.65 25.16 36.58
CA SER A 13 -1.55 25.28 37.73
C SER A 13 -1.27 26.53 38.56
N THR A 14 0.00 26.90 38.69
CA THR A 14 0.41 28.16 39.34
C THR A 14 0.05 29.36 38.48
N LEU A 15 0.24 29.29 37.16
CA LEU A 15 -0.15 30.34 36.22
C LEU A 15 -1.66 30.59 36.26
N LEU A 16 -2.48 29.54 36.36
CA LEU A 16 -3.94 29.64 36.45
C LEU A 16 -4.46 30.22 37.77
N ALA A 17 -3.67 30.18 38.85
CA ALA A 17 -4.03 30.78 40.13
C ALA A 17 -3.92 32.32 40.14
N ASN A 18 -3.28 32.91 39.12
CA ASN A 18 -3.14 34.36 39.01
C ASN A 18 -4.46 35.02 38.56
N LYS A 19 -5.05 35.84 39.45
CA LYS A 19 -6.32 36.55 39.23
C LYS A 19 -6.25 37.67 38.18
N GLN A 20 -5.06 38.04 37.71
CA GLN A 20 -4.87 39.08 36.68
C GLN A 20 -4.85 38.54 35.24
N ASN A 21 -5.06 37.24 35.04
CA ASN A 21 -5.06 36.66 33.70
C ASN A 21 -6.29 37.08 32.89
N THR A 22 -6.09 37.39 31.61
CA THR A 22 -7.19 37.55 30.66
C THR A 22 -7.80 36.19 30.31
N VAL A 23 -9.03 36.20 29.79
CA VAL A 23 -9.75 34.98 29.41
C VAL A 23 -8.97 34.17 28.37
N GLU A 24 -8.32 34.84 27.42
CA GLU A 24 -7.51 34.21 26.36
C GLU A 24 -6.28 33.51 26.93
N LYS A 25 -5.63 34.12 27.94
CA LYS A 25 -4.49 33.49 28.65
C LYS A 25 -4.95 32.29 29.45
N ILE A 26 -6.08 32.38 30.14
CA ILE A 26 -6.67 31.25 30.88
C ILE A 26 -6.99 30.10 29.92
N VAL A 27 -7.61 30.38 28.77
CA VAL A 27 -7.91 29.38 27.74
C VAL A 27 -6.62 28.73 27.22
N SER A 28 -5.58 29.51 26.91
CA SER A 28 -4.29 28.98 26.47
C SER A 28 -3.62 28.08 27.51
N TYR A 29 -3.60 28.51 28.79
CA TYR A 29 -3.03 27.72 29.88
C TYR A 29 -3.80 26.42 30.14
N LEU A 30 -5.13 26.46 30.09
CA LEU A 30 -5.97 25.26 30.20
C LEU A 30 -5.75 24.30 29.01
N THR A 31 -5.61 24.82 27.78
CA THR A 31 -5.31 24.01 26.59
C THR A 31 -3.96 23.31 26.72
N ASN A 32 -2.91 24.04 27.13
CA ASN A 32 -1.57 23.46 27.26
C ASN A 32 -1.49 22.48 28.45
N ARG A 33 -2.19 22.77 29.56
CA ARG A 33 -2.26 21.85 30.71
C ARG A 33 -3.03 20.57 30.37
N ALA A 34 -4.10 20.66 29.59
CA ALA A 34 -4.83 19.50 29.09
C ALA A 34 -3.97 18.60 28.19
N GLU A 35 -3.00 19.17 27.47
CA GLU A 35 -2.03 18.41 26.68
C GLU A 35 -1.08 17.61 27.58
N CYS A 36 -0.52 18.28 28.60
CA CYS A 36 0.33 17.62 29.58
C CYS A 36 -0.43 16.50 30.33
N PHE A 37 -1.70 16.72 30.67
CA PHE A 37 -2.54 15.66 31.27
C PHE A 37 -2.83 14.50 30.32
N SER A 38 -2.93 14.76 29.01
CA SER A 38 -3.08 13.72 28.00
C SER A 38 -1.83 12.84 27.90
N GLU A 39 -0.64 13.43 27.93
CA GLU A 39 0.64 12.71 27.94
C GLU A 39 0.82 11.84 29.20
N LEU A 40 0.28 12.32 30.33
CA LEU A 40 0.28 11.61 31.61
C LEU A 40 -0.85 10.57 31.75
N ASN A 41 -1.64 10.32 30.69
CA ASN A 41 -2.83 9.47 30.70
C ASN A 41 -3.88 9.85 31.77
N ASN A 42 -3.87 11.11 32.25
CA ASN A 42 -4.84 11.61 33.22
C ASN A 42 -6.06 12.19 32.50
N HIS A 43 -6.85 11.32 31.87
CA HIS A 43 -8.02 11.72 31.07
C HIS A 43 -9.11 12.43 31.89
N GLN A 44 -9.18 12.19 33.20
CA GLN A 44 -10.14 12.90 34.07
C GLN A 44 -9.81 14.39 34.17
N ALA A 45 -8.54 14.75 34.27
CA ALA A 45 -8.11 16.14 34.29
C ALA A 45 -8.27 16.82 32.92
N VAL A 46 -8.02 16.09 31.82
CA VAL A 46 -8.28 16.57 30.45
C VAL A 46 -9.75 16.95 30.25
N VAL A 47 -10.68 16.15 30.78
CA VAL A 47 -12.12 16.44 30.72
C VAL A 47 -12.46 17.75 31.45
N VAL A 48 -11.88 17.96 32.64
CA VAL A 48 -12.11 19.19 33.43
C VAL A 48 -11.60 20.42 32.70
N ASP A 49 -10.36 20.39 32.23
CA ASP A 49 -9.74 21.52 31.54
C ASP A 49 -10.44 21.82 30.21
N SER A 50 -10.83 20.79 29.47
CA SER A 50 -11.57 20.95 28.21
C SER A 50 -12.97 21.56 28.42
N LYS A 51 -13.71 21.14 29.45
CA LYS A 51 -15.00 21.75 29.80
C LYS A 51 -14.84 23.22 30.21
N ASN A 52 -13.76 23.55 30.93
CA ASN A 52 -13.47 24.93 31.32
C ASN A 52 -13.13 25.81 30.11
N VAL A 53 -12.34 25.33 29.16
CA VAL A 53 -12.05 26.05 27.91
C VAL A 53 -13.33 26.35 27.12
N ILE A 54 -14.21 25.35 26.96
CA ILE A 54 -15.48 25.51 26.24
C ILE A 54 -16.41 26.52 26.94
N LYS A 55 -16.43 26.51 28.29
CA LYS A 55 -17.27 27.42 29.09
C LYS A 55 -16.77 28.86 29.10
N LEU A 56 -15.46 29.07 29.10
CA LEU A 56 -14.85 30.40 29.24
C LEU A 56 -14.76 31.17 27.92
N SER A 57 -14.71 30.47 26.78
CA SER A 57 -14.59 31.11 25.47
C SER A 57 -15.94 31.60 24.94
N GLN A 58 -16.01 32.87 24.54
CA GLN A 58 -17.16 33.47 23.84
C GLN A 58 -17.18 33.11 22.35
N ASP A 59 -16.03 32.82 21.76
CA ASP A 59 -15.90 32.36 20.38
C ASP A 59 -15.93 30.83 20.33
N HIS A 60 -17.10 30.30 19.97
CA HIS A 60 -17.34 28.86 19.81
C HIS A 60 -16.69 28.27 18.55
N GLY A 61 -16.18 29.08 17.63
CA GLY A 61 -15.43 28.65 16.44
C GLY A 61 -13.91 28.64 16.64
N SER A 62 -13.41 29.17 17.76
CA SER A 62 -11.97 29.28 18.00
C SER A 62 -11.25 27.93 18.05
N TYR A 63 -9.99 27.93 17.60
CA TYR A 63 -9.13 26.73 17.59
C TYR A 63 -9.10 26.03 18.96
N ASN A 64 -8.89 26.80 20.04
CA ASN A 64 -8.80 26.25 21.39
C ASN A 64 -10.10 25.56 21.84
N VAL A 65 -11.27 26.11 21.47
CA VAL A 65 -12.56 25.52 21.83
C VAL A 65 -12.82 24.25 21.05
N ASN A 66 -12.52 24.23 19.75
CA ASN A 66 -12.71 23.02 18.95
C ASN A 66 -11.71 21.92 19.36
N LEU A 67 -10.46 22.27 19.68
CA LEU A 67 -9.48 21.35 20.25
C LEU A 67 -9.94 20.81 21.61
N ALA A 68 -10.54 21.66 22.45
CA ALA A 68 -11.12 21.23 23.72
C ALA A 68 -12.31 20.27 23.52
N ARG A 69 -13.22 20.53 22.58
CA ARG A 69 -14.34 19.61 22.26
C ARG A 69 -13.85 18.24 21.78
N LYS A 70 -12.84 18.24 20.91
CA LYS A 70 -12.15 17.01 20.46
C LYS A 70 -11.55 16.23 21.62
N ARG A 71 -10.70 16.88 22.44
CA ARG A 71 -10.04 16.26 23.61
C ARG A 71 -11.06 15.76 24.64
N LEU A 72 -12.17 16.47 24.80
CA LEU A 72 -13.28 16.09 25.66
C LEU A 72 -13.93 14.77 25.22
N ILE A 73 -14.31 14.65 23.94
CA ILE A 73 -14.95 13.44 23.40
C ILE A 73 -14.00 12.24 23.52
N HIS A 74 -12.74 12.40 23.12
CA HIS A 74 -11.73 11.34 23.20
C HIS A 74 -11.47 10.89 24.65
N SER A 75 -11.34 11.83 25.59
CA SER A 75 -11.09 11.52 27.00
C SER A 75 -12.31 10.86 27.66
N LEU A 76 -13.53 11.30 27.34
CA LEU A 76 -14.76 10.65 27.82
C LEU A 76 -14.90 9.22 27.29
N TYR A 77 -14.49 8.97 26.04
CA TYR A 77 -14.45 7.62 25.47
C TYR A 77 -13.47 6.71 26.21
N LEU A 78 -12.23 7.17 26.47
CA LEU A 78 -11.23 6.40 27.20
C LEU A 78 -11.64 6.11 28.65
N LEU A 79 -12.38 7.03 29.28
CA LEU A 79 -12.98 6.85 30.60
C LEU A 79 -14.25 5.98 30.60
N LYS A 80 -14.68 5.46 29.43
CA LYS A 80 -15.91 4.67 29.25
C LYS A 80 -17.20 5.43 29.64
N ARG A 81 -17.16 6.76 29.63
CA ARG A 81 -18.31 7.65 29.91
C ARG A 81 -19.06 7.95 28.62
N TYR A 82 -19.57 6.89 27.98
CA TYR A 82 -20.07 6.93 26.61
C TYR A 82 -21.28 7.86 26.39
N ALA A 83 -22.21 7.89 27.34
CA ALA A 83 -23.36 8.79 27.27
C ALA A 83 -22.94 10.27 27.24
N GLU A 84 -21.90 10.63 28.01
CA GLU A 84 -21.37 11.99 28.03
C GLU A 84 -20.58 12.32 26.75
N ALA A 85 -19.84 11.36 26.19
CA ALA A 85 -19.15 11.54 24.92
C ALA A 85 -20.13 11.79 23.77
N ASP A 86 -21.25 11.07 23.78
CA ASP A 86 -22.32 11.16 22.79
C ASP A 86 -23.09 12.49 22.88
N VAL A 87 -23.35 12.99 24.10
CA VAL A 87 -23.88 14.35 24.31
C VAL A 87 -22.88 15.41 23.82
N ALA A 88 -21.60 15.30 24.17
CA ALA A 88 -20.58 16.26 23.74
C ALA A 88 -20.41 16.32 22.21
N ALA A 89 -20.55 15.18 21.52
CA ALA A 89 -20.53 15.11 20.06
C ALA A 89 -21.77 15.77 19.42
N ARG A 90 -22.97 15.54 19.98
CA ARG A 90 -24.20 16.21 19.54
C ARG A 90 -24.14 17.71 19.70
N ASP A 91 -23.69 18.18 20.87
CA ASP A 91 -23.59 19.61 21.17
C ASP A 91 -22.64 20.31 20.18
N TRP A 92 -21.54 19.65 19.81
CA TRP A 92 -20.63 20.17 18.79
C TRP A 92 -21.27 20.20 17.40
N LEU A 93 -22.02 19.16 17.02
CA LEU A 93 -22.69 19.07 15.73
C LEU A 93 -23.74 20.18 15.53
N ILE A 94 -24.51 20.51 16.57
CA ILE A 94 -25.52 21.59 16.53
C ILE A 94 -24.84 22.92 16.19
N LEU A 95 -23.72 23.23 16.85
CA LEU A 95 -22.97 24.47 16.61
C LEU A 95 -22.28 24.53 15.23
N LEU A 96 -21.99 23.36 14.63
CA LEU A 96 -21.45 23.28 13.27
C LEU A 96 -22.51 23.49 12.18
N GLN A 97 -23.80 23.26 12.47
CA GLN A 97 -24.88 23.57 11.52
C GLN A 97 -25.05 25.08 11.30
N GLU A 98 -24.55 25.91 12.22
CA GLU A 98 -24.59 27.37 12.15
C GLU A 98 -23.34 27.99 11.49
N SER A 99 -22.29 27.20 11.21
CA SER A 99 -21.02 27.69 10.64
C SER A 99 -20.50 26.82 9.48
N ASP A 100 -20.50 27.37 8.26
CA ASP A 100 -20.22 26.67 7.00
C ASP A 100 -18.72 26.30 6.76
N VAL A 101 -17.89 26.40 7.80
CA VAL A 101 -16.42 26.37 7.69
C VAL A 101 -15.82 24.97 7.88
N ASN A 102 -16.58 23.98 8.36
CA ASN A 102 -16.05 22.65 8.72
C ASN A 102 -16.78 21.48 8.03
N LYS A 103 -16.70 21.43 6.68
CA LYS A 103 -17.30 20.36 5.86
C LYS A 103 -16.73 18.96 6.14
N GLU A 104 -15.53 18.86 6.72
CA GLU A 104 -14.83 17.59 7.00
C GLU A 104 -15.13 16.99 8.37
N VAL A 105 -15.51 17.82 9.37
CA VAL A 105 -15.73 17.38 10.77
C VAL A 105 -17.16 16.86 10.98
N LYS A 106 -18.12 17.43 10.25
CA LYS A 106 -19.55 17.10 10.37
C LYS A 106 -19.86 15.61 10.11
N PRO A 107 -19.39 14.97 9.02
CA PRO A 107 -19.67 13.55 8.76
C PRO A 107 -19.04 12.61 9.80
N LEU A 108 -17.92 13.02 10.40
CA LEU A 108 -17.22 12.24 11.42
C LEU A 108 -17.97 12.26 12.75
N LEU A 109 -18.50 13.43 13.14
CA LEU A 109 -19.36 13.54 14.32
C LEU A 109 -20.67 12.78 14.14
N GLU A 110 -21.32 12.91 12.98
CA GLU A 110 -22.51 12.12 12.62
C GLU A 110 -22.22 10.61 12.67
N GLY A 111 -21.04 10.19 12.19
CA GLY A 111 -20.57 8.82 12.27
C GLY A 111 -20.23 8.35 13.69
N LEU A 112 -19.96 9.25 14.64
CA LEU A 112 -19.73 8.90 16.05
C LEU A 112 -21.04 8.77 16.85
N LEU A 113 -22.12 9.44 16.42
CA LEU A 113 -23.40 9.42 17.12
C LEU A 113 -24.01 8.00 17.14
N GLY A 114 -24.52 7.60 18.32
CA GLY A 114 -25.13 6.28 18.52
C GLY A 114 -24.14 5.11 18.60
N ASN A 115 -22.91 5.28 18.09
CA ASN A 115 -21.83 4.30 18.19
C ASN A 115 -21.22 4.20 19.60
N PHE A 116 -21.34 5.26 20.39
CA PHE A 116 -20.94 5.24 21.80
C PHE A 116 -21.87 4.37 22.66
N ILE A 117 -23.14 4.21 22.29
CA ILE A 117 -24.15 3.52 23.11
C ILE A 117 -24.27 2.02 22.76
N ASN A 118 -24.05 1.64 21.49
CA ASN A 118 -24.18 0.25 21.03
C ASN A 118 -22.88 -0.56 21.21
N CYS A 119 -22.80 -1.34 22.30
CA CYS A 119 -21.61 -2.10 22.68
C CYS A 119 -21.56 -3.54 22.13
N ALA A 120 -20.84 -3.76 21.02
CA ALA A 120 -20.08 -5.00 20.74
C ALA A 120 -19.14 -4.84 19.53
N ASN A 121 -19.67 -4.45 18.36
CA ASN A 121 -18.91 -4.35 17.10
C ASN A 121 -18.46 -2.92 16.74
N SER A 122 -18.93 -1.90 17.47
CA SER A 122 -18.67 -0.48 17.13
C SER A 122 -17.34 0.05 17.68
N LYS A 123 -16.70 -0.63 18.66
CA LYS A 123 -15.50 -0.09 19.33
C LYS A 123 -14.35 0.25 18.37
N GLN A 124 -14.05 -0.64 17.40
CA GLN A 124 -13.00 -0.39 16.41
C GLN A 124 -13.38 0.74 15.45
N LYS A 125 -14.65 0.82 15.06
CA LYS A 125 -15.19 1.90 14.20
C LYS A 125 -15.11 3.24 14.91
N THR A 126 -15.51 3.32 16.18
CA THR A 126 -15.41 4.53 17.02
C THR A 126 -13.95 4.95 17.22
N ILE A 127 -13.04 4.01 17.48
CA ILE A 127 -11.60 4.30 17.60
C ILE A 127 -11.03 4.84 16.28
N ASN A 128 -11.40 4.24 15.15
CA ASN A 128 -10.95 4.72 13.84
C ASN A 128 -11.49 6.13 13.55
N LEU A 129 -12.77 6.39 13.84
CA LEU A 129 -13.37 7.72 13.69
C LEU A 129 -12.73 8.76 14.60
N LEU A 130 -12.43 8.41 15.86
CA LEU A 130 -11.69 9.28 16.78
C LEU A 130 -10.28 9.59 16.27
N LYS A 131 -9.57 8.59 15.72
CA LYS A 131 -8.25 8.79 15.09
C LYS A 131 -8.30 9.68 13.85
N ILE A 132 -9.37 9.56 13.06
CA ILE A 132 -9.59 10.41 11.87
C ILE A 132 -9.89 11.86 12.31
N LEU A 133 -10.75 12.04 13.32
CA LEU A 133 -10.95 13.35 13.97
C LEU A 133 -9.64 13.89 14.56
N ASP A 134 -8.77 13.03 15.08
CA ASP A 134 -7.47 13.43 15.59
C ASP A 134 -6.57 14.03 14.50
N THR A 135 -6.57 13.38 13.34
CA THR A 135 -5.72 13.71 12.18
C THR A 135 -6.22 14.96 11.44
N ASN A 136 -7.53 15.04 11.16
CA ASN A 136 -8.11 16.15 10.39
C ASN A 136 -8.02 17.50 11.13
N PHE A 137 -8.09 17.50 12.47
CA PHE A 137 -7.95 18.73 13.26
C PHE A 137 -6.51 19.27 13.29
N CYS A 138 -5.52 18.41 13.02
CA CYS A 138 -4.11 18.80 12.97
C CYS A 138 -3.76 19.47 11.63
N SER A 139 -4.53 19.18 10.57
CA SER A 139 -4.31 19.71 9.21
C SER A 139 -5.06 21.02 8.92
N SER A 140 -6.16 21.33 9.62
CA SER A 140 -7.04 22.44 9.25
C SER A 140 -6.64 23.83 9.77
N TYR A 141 -5.68 23.95 10.71
CA TYR A 141 -5.33 25.24 11.32
C TYR A 141 -3.82 25.47 11.55
N SER A 142 -2.95 24.91 10.71
CA SER A 142 -1.52 25.26 10.72
C SER A 142 -1.29 26.67 10.13
N THR A 143 -1.59 27.72 10.91
CA THR A 143 -1.12 29.08 10.67
C THR A 143 -0.69 29.76 11.97
N SER A 144 0.52 30.33 11.92
CA SER A 144 1.20 31.18 12.91
C SER A 144 1.84 30.46 14.10
N PHE A 145 3.04 29.92 13.90
CA PHE A 145 4.27 30.48 14.45
C PHE A 145 5.44 30.11 13.51
N LYS A 146 6.20 31.11 13.06
CA LYS A 146 7.42 30.91 12.27
C LYS A 146 8.43 30.14 13.13
N MET A 147 8.78 28.92 12.74
CA MET A 147 10.13 28.33 12.79
C MET A 147 10.22 27.23 11.72
N ASP A 148 11.44 26.98 11.25
CA ASP A 148 11.80 26.42 9.94
C ASP A 148 10.95 25.28 9.37
N ARG A 149 10.65 25.43 8.08
CA ARG A 149 9.88 24.53 7.22
C ARG A 149 10.68 23.25 6.89
N PRO A 150 10.19 22.05 7.22
CA PRO A 150 10.50 20.86 6.44
C PRO A 150 9.42 20.66 5.36
N SER A 151 9.86 20.20 4.20
CA SER A 151 9.17 19.53 3.08
C SER A 151 7.64 19.57 3.03
N SER A 152 7.07 20.05 1.92
CA SER A 152 5.65 19.89 1.59
C SER A 152 5.21 18.42 1.72
N LEU A 153 4.30 18.13 2.65
CA LEU A 153 3.66 16.82 2.81
C LEU A 153 3.02 16.38 1.49
N VAL A 154 3.12 15.09 1.16
CA VAL A 154 2.54 14.51 -0.05
C VAL A 154 1.34 13.67 0.34
N SER A 155 0.19 13.80 -0.34
CA SER A 155 -1.06 13.19 0.09
C SER A 155 -1.72 12.31 -0.96
N CYS A 156 -2.39 11.26 -0.49
CA CYS A 156 -3.26 10.41 -1.29
C CYS A 156 -4.69 10.95 -1.23
N ILE A 157 -5.24 11.39 -2.37
CA ILE A 157 -6.61 11.92 -2.45
C ILE A 157 -7.70 10.84 -2.34
N TYR A 158 -7.38 9.57 -2.60
CA TYR A 158 -8.34 8.46 -2.57
C TYR A 158 -8.55 7.92 -1.15
N CYS A 159 -7.46 7.83 -0.40
CA CYS A 159 -7.47 7.39 1.00
C CYS A 159 -7.48 8.57 2.00
N ASN A 160 -7.36 9.80 1.49
CA ASN A 160 -7.33 11.06 2.23
C ASN A 160 -6.31 11.08 3.38
N VAL A 161 -5.11 10.55 3.11
CA VAL A 161 -3.98 10.43 4.05
C VAL A 161 -2.78 11.20 3.53
N SER A 162 -2.02 11.82 4.44
CA SER A 162 -0.83 12.64 4.12
C SER A 162 0.43 12.00 4.70
N PHE A 163 1.54 12.12 3.97
CA PHE A 163 2.80 11.47 4.25
C PHE A 163 3.95 12.48 4.31
N VAL A 164 4.98 12.13 5.09
CA VAL A 164 6.14 12.99 5.32
C VAL A 164 7.00 13.10 4.06
N ASP A 165 7.03 12.04 3.25
CA ASP A 165 7.74 12.00 1.98
C ASP A 165 7.02 11.15 0.91
N LYS A 166 7.55 11.20 -0.32
CA LYS A 166 7.03 10.42 -1.46
C LYS A 166 7.21 8.91 -1.27
N MET A 167 8.14 8.44 -0.43
CA MET A 167 8.41 7.01 -0.22
C MET A 167 7.30 6.38 0.64
N GLU A 168 6.88 7.08 1.69
CA GLU A 168 5.74 6.67 2.53
C GLU A 168 4.43 6.69 1.75
N LEU A 169 4.20 7.71 0.92
CA LEU A 169 3.04 7.75 0.02
C LEU A 169 3.04 6.56 -0.95
N ARG A 170 4.18 6.23 -1.56
CA ARG A 170 4.30 5.05 -2.43
C ARG A 170 4.00 3.76 -1.68
N ALA A 171 4.57 3.58 -0.49
CA ALA A 171 4.30 2.41 0.34
C ALA A 171 2.81 2.29 0.70
N HIS A 172 2.14 3.40 1.00
CA HIS A 172 0.70 3.43 1.18
C HIS A 172 -0.06 3.04 -0.09
N CYS A 173 0.35 3.57 -1.24
CA CYS A 173 -0.32 3.29 -2.51
C CYS A 173 -0.11 1.86 -3.03
N GLN A 174 0.78 1.08 -2.40
CA GLN A 174 0.97 -0.36 -2.64
C GLN A 174 0.14 -1.25 -1.70
N THR A 175 -0.58 -0.66 -0.74
CA THR A 175 -1.41 -1.45 0.18
C THR A 175 -2.67 -1.97 -0.51
N GLU A 176 -3.06 -3.21 -0.17
CA GLU A 176 -4.34 -3.80 -0.61
C GLU A 176 -5.53 -2.88 -0.25
N THR A 177 -5.45 -2.17 0.87
CA THR A 177 -6.47 -1.19 1.26
C THR A 177 -6.60 -0.02 0.29
N HIS A 178 -5.48 0.50 -0.22
CA HIS A 178 -5.49 1.59 -1.19
C HIS A 178 -5.94 1.10 -2.58
N GLU A 179 -5.48 -0.08 -2.99
CA GLU A 179 -5.95 -0.75 -4.21
C GLU A 179 -7.46 -0.98 -4.17
N MET A 180 -7.98 -1.51 -3.07
CA MET A 180 -9.41 -1.69 -2.85
C MET A 180 -10.17 -0.36 -2.88
N MET A 181 -9.60 0.74 -2.36
CA MET A 181 -10.23 2.07 -2.42
C MET A 181 -10.30 2.63 -3.83
N ILE A 182 -9.27 2.40 -4.66
CA ILE A 182 -9.27 2.81 -6.08
C ILE A 182 -10.23 1.94 -6.90
N MET A 183 -10.25 0.64 -6.63
CA MET A 183 -11.10 -0.35 -7.32
C MET A 183 -12.54 -0.39 -6.77
N SER A 184 -12.82 0.33 -5.67
CA SER A 184 -14.14 0.38 -5.06
C SER A 184 -15.11 1.21 -5.89
N ASP A 185 -16.32 0.66 -6.00
CA ASP A 185 -17.52 1.31 -6.51
C ASP A 185 -18.11 2.31 -5.51
N ASP A 186 -17.59 2.38 -4.28
CA ASP A 186 -18.09 3.28 -3.24
C ASP A 186 -17.93 4.75 -3.64
N GLY A 187 -18.95 5.55 -3.31
CA GLY A 187 -19.04 6.98 -3.62
C GLY A 187 -19.99 7.35 -4.77
N HIS A 188 -20.69 6.36 -5.34
CA HIS A 188 -21.79 6.57 -6.30
C HIS A 188 -22.93 5.60 -5.98
N ASP A 189 -24.18 6.06 -6.06
CA ASP A 189 -25.35 5.19 -5.86
C ASP A 189 -25.50 4.28 -7.08
N TRP A 190 -25.26 2.99 -6.89
CA TRP A 190 -25.46 1.98 -7.92
C TRP A 190 -26.68 1.11 -7.59
N TYR A 191 -27.52 0.87 -8.58
CA TYR A 191 -28.84 0.27 -8.38
C TYR A 191 -28.88 -1.21 -8.73
N TRP A 192 -27.93 -1.69 -9.53
CA TRP A 192 -27.85 -3.08 -9.96
C TRP A 192 -26.76 -3.87 -9.22
N ARG A 193 -26.72 -5.18 -9.46
CA ARG A 193 -25.71 -6.05 -8.86
C ARG A 193 -24.31 -5.76 -9.42
N PRO A 194 -23.23 -6.04 -8.68
CA PRO A 194 -21.88 -5.78 -9.18
C PRO A 194 -21.49 -6.71 -10.36
N PRO A 195 -20.69 -6.22 -11.33
CA PRO A 195 -20.22 -7.03 -12.45
C PRO A 195 -19.22 -8.12 -12.00
N PRO A 196 -19.14 -9.26 -12.70
CA PRO A 196 -18.16 -10.30 -12.45
C PRO A 196 -16.72 -9.78 -12.54
N ARG A 197 -15.88 -10.20 -11.58
CA ARG A 197 -14.45 -9.82 -11.55
C ARG A 197 -13.68 -10.50 -12.69
N GLY A 198 -12.73 -9.78 -13.28
CA GLY A 198 -11.84 -10.29 -14.34
C GLY A 198 -12.36 -10.13 -15.77
N PHE A 199 -13.52 -9.49 -15.95
CA PHE A 199 -14.13 -9.24 -17.26
C PHE A 199 -13.88 -7.79 -17.71
N LYS A 200 -13.74 -7.59 -19.01
CA LYS A 200 -13.59 -6.29 -19.67
C LYS A 200 -14.93 -5.76 -20.17
N SER A 201 -15.04 -4.45 -20.41
CA SER A 201 -16.29 -3.80 -20.85
C SER A 201 -16.93 -4.45 -22.09
N ASP A 202 -16.10 -4.91 -23.03
CA ASP A 202 -16.49 -5.60 -24.27
C ASP A 202 -16.94 -7.05 -24.07
N THR A 203 -16.64 -7.65 -22.91
CA THR A 203 -17.02 -9.03 -22.58
C THR A 203 -18.36 -9.13 -21.84
N TYR A 204 -18.92 -8.02 -21.39
CA TYR A 204 -20.23 -8.01 -20.74
C TYR A 204 -21.35 -8.18 -21.77
N VAL A 205 -22.17 -9.21 -21.56
CA VAL A 205 -23.30 -9.58 -22.44
C VAL A 205 -24.56 -9.85 -21.62
N LEU A 206 -25.72 -9.75 -22.25
CA LEU A 206 -27.01 -10.06 -21.64
C LEU A 206 -27.18 -11.56 -21.39
N CYS A 207 -27.91 -11.91 -20.33
CA CYS A 207 -28.33 -13.27 -20.07
C CYS A 207 -29.54 -13.64 -20.94
N GLU A 208 -29.37 -14.60 -21.85
CA GLU A 208 -30.45 -15.06 -22.74
C GLU A 208 -31.61 -15.69 -21.96
N ASN A 209 -31.32 -16.52 -20.96
CA ASN A 209 -32.35 -17.16 -20.13
C ASN A 209 -33.19 -16.14 -19.36
N TRP A 210 -32.56 -15.08 -18.83
CA TRP A 210 -33.27 -14.00 -18.15
C TRP A 210 -34.12 -13.20 -19.11
N LYS A 211 -33.60 -12.90 -20.30
CA LYS A 211 -34.31 -12.18 -21.36
C LYS A 211 -35.59 -12.91 -21.80
N GLU A 212 -35.53 -14.23 -21.91
CA GLU A 212 -36.64 -15.05 -22.40
C GLU A 212 -37.67 -15.40 -21.32
N THR A 213 -37.22 -15.67 -20.09
CA THR A 213 -38.09 -16.23 -19.04
C THR A 213 -38.31 -15.32 -17.84
N GLY A 214 -37.60 -14.18 -17.77
CA GLY A 214 -37.61 -13.30 -16.60
C GLY A 214 -36.96 -13.92 -15.35
N SER A 215 -36.30 -15.07 -15.50
CA SER A 215 -35.68 -15.81 -14.40
C SER A 215 -34.39 -16.48 -14.86
N CYS A 216 -33.39 -16.51 -13.99
CA CYS A 216 -32.11 -17.15 -14.29
C CYS A 216 -31.76 -18.12 -13.16
N ARG A 217 -31.50 -19.38 -13.52
CA ARG A 217 -31.10 -20.44 -12.58
C ARG A 217 -29.82 -20.12 -11.80
N TYR A 218 -28.97 -19.24 -12.34
CA TYR A 218 -27.72 -18.82 -11.72
C TYR A 218 -27.89 -17.60 -10.81
N GLY A 219 -29.04 -16.92 -10.84
CA GLY A 219 -29.37 -15.79 -9.97
C GLY A 219 -28.24 -14.77 -9.87
N ILE A 220 -27.87 -14.41 -8.64
CA ILE A 220 -26.79 -13.46 -8.35
C ILE A 220 -25.39 -13.90 -8.83
N GLN A 221 -25.20 -15.21 -9.09
CA GLN A 221 -23.94 -15.79 -9.57
C GLN A 221 -23.86 -15.81 -11.11
N CYS A 222 -24.88 -15.33 -11.83
CA CYS A 222 -24.85 -15.27 -13.28
C CYS A 222 -23.76 -14.32 -13.78
N ILE A 223 -22.93 -14.78 -14.71
CA ILE A 223 -21.85 -13.96 -15.30
C ILE A 223 -22.35 -13.01 -16.41
N GLN A 224 -23.63 -13.08 -16.78
CA GLN A 224 -24.26 -12.28 -17.82
C GLN A 224 -25.31 -11.35 -17.20
N ALA A 225 -25.53 -10.17 -17.77
CA ALA A 225 -26.40 -9.13 -17.19
C ALA A 225 -27.90 -9.51 -17.29
N HIS A 226 -28.66 -9.26 -16.23
CA HIS A 226 -30.10 -9.54 -16.12
C HIS A 226 -30.96 -8.33 -16.53
N GLY A 227 -30.67 -7.74 -17.69
CA GLY A 227 -31.40 -6.60 -18.23
C GLY A 227 -30.48 -5.61 -18.91
N GLU A 228 -31.07 -4.75 -19.75
CA GLU A 228 -30.32 -3.72 -20.46
C GLU A 228 -29.75 -2.68 -19.48
N ASP A 229 -30.56 -2.27 -18.51
CA ASP A 229 -30.15 -1.29 -17.49
C ASP A 229 -28.99 -1.82 -16.61
N GLU A 230 -29.01 -3.10 -16.26
CA GLU A 230 -27.92 -3.75 -15.54
C GLU A 230 -26.63 -3.80 -16.38
N LEU A 231 -26.74 -4.10 -17.68
CA LEU A 231 -25.59 -4.13 -18.59
C LEU A 231 -24.97 -2.75 -18.79
N ILE A 232 -25.81 -1.71 -18.91
CA ILE A 232 -25.37 -0.32 -19.02
C ILE A 232 -24.62 0.07 -17.74
N GLU A 233 -25.19 -0.19 -16.57
CA GLU A 233 -24.54 0.15 -15.30
C GLU A 233 -23.21 -0.60 -15.12
N TRP A 234 -23.10 -1.86 -15.55
CA TRP A 234 -21.83 -2.60 -15.52
C TRP A 234 -20.74 -1.95 -16.38
N LYS A 235 -21.10 -1.47 -17.57
CA LYS A 235 -20.18 -0.75 -18.46
C LYS A 235 -19.79 0.62 -17.87
N GLU A 236 -20.74 1.33 -17.28
CA GLU A 236 -20.48 2.61 -16.60
C GLU A 236 -19.56 2.43 -15.38
N ARG A 237 -19.79 1.41 -14.54
CA ARG A 237 -18.90 1.05 -13.43
C ARG A 237 -17.49 0.72 -13.93
N PHE A 238 -17.36 -0.02 -15.04
CA PHE A 238 -16.06 -0.31 -15.62
C PHE A 238 -15.34 0.97 -16.08
N HIS A 239 -16.03 1.85 -16.80
CA HIS A 239 -15.45 3.11 -17.25
C HIS A 239 -15.10 4.03 -16.07
N TYR A 240 -15.94 4.07 -15.04
CA TYR A 240 -15.69 4.83 -13.82
C TYR A 240 -14.44 4.33 -13.07
N ARG A 241 -14.26 3.01 -12.95
CA ARG A 241 -13.04 2.40 -12.40
C ARG A 241 -11.82 2.73 -13.26
N GLU A 242 -11.93 2.67 -14.58
CA GLU A 242 -10.86 3.04 -15.52
C GLU A 242 -10.47 4.52 -15.40
N MET A 243 -11.45 5.42 -15.25
CA MET A 243 -11.20 6.84 -15.01
C MET A 243 -10.54 7.09 -13.64
N LYS A 244 -11.00 6.42 -12.58
CA LYS A 244 -10.35 6.49 -11.25
C LYS A 244 -8.89 6.02 -11.34
N LEU A 245 -8.64 4.94 -12.07
CA LEU A 245 -7.32 4.37 -12.31
C LEU A 245 -6.42 5.31 -13.11
N GLN A 246 -6.93 5.88 -14.20
CA GLN A 246 -6.21 6.84 -15.03
C GLN A 246 -5.84 8.11 -14.25
N ARG A 247 -6.79 8.65 -13.47
CA ARG A 247 -6.55 9.82 -12.61
C ARG A 247 -5.57 9.53 -11.47
N ALA A 248 -5.56 8.30 -10.96
CA ALA A 248 -4.57 7.86 -9.98
C ALA A 248 -3.17 7.81 -10.63
N ARG A 249 -3.07 7.27 -11.86
CA ARG A 249 -1.82 7.22 -12.64
C ARG A 249 -1.26 8.61 -12.94
N GLU A 250 -2.09 9.54 -13.39
CA GLU A 250 -1.69 10.92 -13.73
C GLU A 250 -1.16 11.70 -12.52
N LYS A 251 -1.62 11.36 -11.32
CA LYS A 251 -1.25 12.05 -10.08
C LYS A 251 -0.14 11.37 -9.27
N GLU A 252 0.49 10.31 -9.79
CA GLU A 252 1.43 9.46 -9.03
C GLU A 252 0.79 8.86 -7.75
N LEU A 253 -0.56 8.78 -7.69
CA LEU A 253 -1.34 8.24 -6.56
C LEU A 253 -1.82 6.82 -6.82
N PHE A 254 -1.65 6.35 -8.05
CA PHE A 254 -1.49 4.94 -8.31
C PHE A 254 -0.06 4.64 -7.91
N GLY A 255 0.12 3.86 -6.83
CA GLY A 255 1.43 3.47 -6.37
C GLY A 255 1.98 2.51 -7.39
N LYS A 256 2.53 3.02 -8.50
CA LYS A 256 3.19 2.18 -9.48
C LYS A 256 4.25 1.43 -8.72
N SER A 257 4.05 0.13 -8.61
CA SER A 257 5.06 -0.75 -8.06
C SER A 257 6.33 -0.55 -8.89
N TYR A 258 7.49 -0.75 -8.28
CA TYR A 258 8.75 -0.66 -9.03
C TYR A 258 8.68 -1.55 -10.29
N THR A 259 8.05 -2.71 -10.13
CA THR A 259 7.76 -3.67 -11.19
C THR A 259 6.95 -3.08 -12.33
N GLU A 260 5.85 -2.37 -12.05
CA GLU A 260 5.03 -1.73 -13.08
C GLU A 260 5.78 -0.65 -13.86
N GLU A 261 6.55 0.21 -13.18
CA GLU A 261 7.36 1.23 -13.83
C GLU A 261 8.39 0.61 -14.78
N LEU A 262 9.04 -0.47 -14.35
CA LEU A 262 10.06 -1.16 -15.12
C LEU A 262 9.46 -1.90 -16.33
N LEU A 263 8.33 -2.59 -16.16
CA LEU A 263 7.64 -3.30 -17.23
C LEU A 263 7.07 -2.35 -18.28
N GLU A 264 6.51 -1.21 -17.86
CA GLU A 264 6.02 -0.19 -18.78
C GLU A 264 7.16 0.37 -19.65
N LYS A 265 8.30 0.71 -19.04
CA LYS A 265 9.51 1.10 -19.77
C LYS A 265 10.00 0.02 -20.73
N TRP A 266 9.96 -1.25 -20.29
CA TRP A 266 10.40 -2.40 -21.08
C TRP A 266 9.52 -2.61 -22.32
N ILE A 267 8.19 -2.51 -22.18
CA ILE A 267 7.23 -2.63 -23.28
C ILE A 267 7.36 -1.47 -24.28
N GLN A 268 7.63 -0.25 -23.79
CA GLN A 268 7.76 0.95 -24.62
C GLN A 268 9.14 1.11 -25.28
N SER A 269 10.15 0.39 -24.81
CA SER A 269 11.52 0.52 -25.32
C SER A 269 11.69 -0.12 -26.70
N PRO A 270 12.30 0.58 -27.67
CA PRO A 270 12.64 0.01 -28.97
C PRO A 270 13.72 -1.07 -28.89
N ASN A 271 14.46 -1.16 -27.77
CA ASN A 271 15.46 -2.20 -27.54
C ASN A 271 15.40 -2.71 -26.08
N PRO A 272 14.63 -3.79 -25.82
CA PRO A 272 14.45 -4.32 -24.46
C PRO A 272 15.76 -4.77 -23.77
N ASN A 273 16.79 -5.16 -24.54
CA ASN A 273 18.10 -5.59 -24.03
C ASN A 273 18.97 -4.45 -23.47
N THR A 274 18.55 -3.18 -23.66
CA THR A 274 19.19 -2.03 -23.01
C THR A 274 18.63 -1.80 -21.61
N LEU A 275 17.48 -2.39 -21.27
CA LEU A 275 16.83 -2.22 -19.97
C LEU A 275 17.08 -3.40 -19.04
N MET A 276 17.13 -4.64 -19.54
CA MET A 276 17.39 -5.83 -18.71
C MET A 276 18.46 -6.72 -19.36
N ARG A 277 19.39 -7.23 -18.55
CA ARG A 277 20.41 -8.20 -19.00
C ARG A 277 20.68 -9.28 -17.95
N ASP A 278 21.03 -10.47 -18.42
CA ASP A 278 21.41 -11.60 -17.55
C ASP A 278 22.79 -11.41 -16.89
N LYS A 279 23.62 -10.52 -17.43
CA LYS A 279 24.95 -10.17 -16.88
C LYS A 279 25.23 -8.67 -17.07
N ILE A 280 25.92 -8.08 -16.09
CA ILE A 280 26.35 -6.68 -16.08
C ILE A 280 27.84 -6.64 -15.72
N GLU A 281 28.63 -5.79 -16.37
CA GLU A 281 30.09 -5.73 -16.19
C GLU A 281 30.52 -5.38 -14.76
N ASP A 282 29.78 -4.53 -14.06
CA ASP A 282 30.12 -4.00 -12.73
C ASP A 282 29.50 -4.80 -11.55
N VAL A 283 28.95 -5.99 -11.83
CA VAL A 283 28.27 -6.82 -10.83
C VAL A 283 28.76 -8.25 -10.91
N GLU A 284 29.40 -8.72 -9.84
CA GLU A 284 29.69 -10.13 -9.65
C GLU A 284 28.45 -10.79 -9.05
N ASP A 285 27.86 -11.74 -9.77
CA ASP A 285 26.68 -12.47 -9.33
C ASP A 285 26.91 -13.99 -9.24
N TYR A 286 26.38 -14.60 -8.19
CA TYR A 286 26.39 -16.04 -7.97
C TYR A 286 25.02 -16.48 -7.42
N CYS A 287 24.56 -17.66 -7.82
CA CYS A 287 23.34 -18.28 -7.29
C CYS A 287 23.67 -19.62 -6.64
N SER A 288 23.06 -19.91 -5.50
CA SER A 288 23.27 -21.16 -4.73
C SER A 288 22.91 -22.43 -5.48
N CYS A 289 22.02 -22.35 -6.47
CA CYS A 289 21.51 -23.49 -7.23
C CYS A 289 21.12 -23.09 -8.66
N LEU A 290 20.75 -24.07 -9.47
CA LEU A 290 20.32 -23.83 -10.85
C LEU A 290 19.01 -23.03 -10.88
N LEU A 291 18.93 -22.06 -11.81
CA LEU A 291 17.73 -21.23 -11.98
C LEU A 291 16.53 -22.02 -12.51
N SER A 292 16.79 -23.10 -13.25
CA SER A 292 15.79 -24.06 -13.70
C SER A 292 15.91 -25.36 -12.92
N SER A 293 14.83 -25.82 -12.31
CA SER A 293 14.79 -27.03 -11.48
C SER A 293 13.54 -27.86 -11.77
N THR A 294 13.62 -29.17 -11.48
CA THR A 294 12.48 -30.10 -11.64
C THR A 294 12.33 -30.92 -10.39
N VAL A 295 11.10 -30.96 -9.89
CA VAL A 295 10.75 -31.59 -8.63
C VAL A 295 9.55 -32.47 -8.84
N SER A 296 9.54 -33.63 -8.19
CA SER A 296 8.48 -34.63 -8.42
C SER A 296 7.33 -34.61 -7.40
N SER A 297 7.50 -33.83 -6.33
CA SER A 297 6.54 -33.73 -5.23
C SER A 297 5.67 -32.48 -5.34
N LYS A 298 4.37 -32.63 -5.04
CA LYS A 298 3.41 -31.52 -4.97
C LYS A 298 3.75 -30.51 -3.88
N ASN A 299 4.31 -30.94 -2.75
CA ASN A 299 4.71 -30.06 -1.65
C ASN A 299 6.20 -29.71 -1.81
N SER A 300 6.51 -29.00 -2.89
CA SER A 300 7.89 -28.58 -3.16
C SER A 300 8.14 -27.19 -2.60
N LEU A 301 9.15 -27.09 -1.75
CA LEU A 301 9.78 -25.83 -1.39
C LEU A 301 11.15 -25.80 -2.08
N HIS A 302 11.43 -24.72 -2.78
CA HIS A 302 12.72 -24.50 -3.42
C HIS A 302 13.14 -23.06 -3.18
N ASP A 303 14.41 -22.82 -2.89
CA ASP A 303 14.92 -21.47 -2.67
C ASP A 303 16.22 -21.22 -3.43
N TRP A 304 16.36 -19.98 -3.90
CA TRP A 304 17.55 -19.47 -4.56
C TRP A 304 18.14 -18.38 -3.69
N THR A 305 19.41 -18.54 -3.35
CA THR A 305 20.18 -17.49 -2.69
C THR A 305 21.12 -16.85 -3.69
N PHE A 306 20.84 -15.62 -4.06
CA PHE A 306 21.66 -14.78 -4.92
C PHE A 306 22.67 -14.00 -4.09
N CYS A 307 23.95 -14.20 -4.36
CA CYS A 307 25.05 -13.43 -3.80
C CYS A 307 25.53 -12.44 -4.85
N LEU A 308 25.37 -11.14 -4.58
CA LEU A 308 25.76 -10.06 -5.49
C LEU A 308 26.84 -9.20 -4.85
N LYS A 309 27.89 -8.88 -5.61
CA LYS A 309 28.96 -8.01 -5.16
C LYS A 309 29.21 -6.92 -6.19
N THR A 310 29.09 -5.67 -5.77
CA THR A 310 29.22 -4.52 -6.67
C THR A 310 29.58 -3.25 -5.91
N LYS A 311 30.17 -2.28 -6.60
CA LYS A 311 30.43 -0.93 -6.07
C LYS A 311 29.19 -0.03 -6.08
N ARG A 312 28.21 -0.35 -6.93
CA ARG A 312 26.95 0.39 -7.02
C ARG A 312 25.93 -0.16 -6.02
N PRO A 313 25.32 0.70 -5.18
CA PRO A 313 24.35 0.20 -4.22
C PRO A 313 23.10 -0.32 -4.93
N LEU A 314 22.60 -1.46 -4.45
CA LEU A 314 21.32 -2.04 -4.87
C LEU A 314 20.18 -1.09 -4.45
N LYS A 315 19.43 -0.62 -5.45
CA LYS A 315 18.27 0.27 -5.34
C LYS A 315 16.97 -0.49 -5.18
N ALA A 316 16.79 -1.57 -5.92
CA ALA A 316 15.57 -2.35 -5.87
C ALA A 316 15.80 -3.83 -6.17
N VAL A 317 14.93 -4.67 -5.60
CA VAL A 317 14.78 -6.09 -5.93
C VAL A 317 13.31 -6.34 -6.16
N ALA A 318 12.94 -6.98 -7.27
CA ALA A 318 11.53 -7.24 -7.56
C ALA A 318 11.30 -8.52 -8.36
N LEU A 319 10.12 -9.11 -8.18
CA LEU A 319 9.59 -10.23 -8.96
C LEU A 319 8.64 -9.68 -10.03
N LEU A 320 8.90 -10.00 -11.31
CA LEU A 320 8.21 -9.35 -12.43
C LEU A 320 6.86 -9.96 -12.79
N GLN A 321 6.73 -11.29 -12.73
CA GLN A 321 5.51 -11.96 -13.20
C GLN A 321 4.49 -12.11 -12.07
N ASP A 322 3.27 -11.66 -12.31
CA ASP A 322 2.15 -11.78 -11.37
C ASP A 322 1.37 -13.10 -11.52
N THR A 323 1.51 -13.80 -12.66
CA THR A 323 0.78 -15.06 -12.98
C THR A 323 0.94 -16.14 -11.90
N HIS A 324 2.06 -16.15 -11.17
CA HIS A 324 2.37 -17.11 -10.13
C HIS A 324 2.74 -16.43 -8.80
N ARG A 325 2.18 -15.25 -8.50
CA ARG A 325 2.48 -14.45 -7.30
C ARG A 325 2.41 -15.25 -6.00
N ASN A 326 1.42 -16.13 -5.86
CA ASN A 326 1.22 -16.94 -4.65
C ASN A 326 2.29 -18.04 -4.45
N HIS A 327 3.16 -18.25 -5.44
CA HIS A 327 4.17 -19.29 -5.42
C HIS A 327 5.59 -18.77 -5.24
N PHE A 328 5.87 -17.49 -5.55
CA PHE A 328 7.21 -16.91 -5.47
C PHE A 328 7.21 -15.70 -4.53
N PHE A 329 8.21 -15.61 -3.66
CA PHE A 329 8.38 -14.48 -2.77
C PHE A 329 9.84 -14.25 -2.39
N ILE A 330 10.18 -13.01 -2.07
CA ILE A 330 11.48 -12.59 -1.54
C ILE A 330 11.50 -12.94 -0.04
N GLY A 331 12.21 -14.01 0.32
CA GLY A 331 12.27 -14.50 1.70
C GLY A 331 13.16 -13.67 2.61
N SER A 332 14.30 -13.17 2.10
CA SER A 332 15.17 -12.27 2.87
C SER A 332 16.17 -11.51 2.01
N ILE A 333 16.59 -10.34 2.50
CA ILE A 333 17.70 -9.56 1.94
C ILE A 333 18.68 -9.27 3.07
N LEU A 334 19.95 -9.61 2.87
CA LEU A 334 21.05 -9.26 3.76
C LEU A 334 22.04 -8.34 3.04
N ILE A 335 22.40 -7.23 3.69
CA ILE A 335 23.47 -6.32 3.23
C ILE A 335 24.62 -6.41 4.23
N LYS A 336 25.82 -6.80 3.78
CA LYS A 336 27.00 -6.96 4.67
C LYS A 336 26.68 -7.73 5.96
N ASN A 337 25.87 -8.79 5.84
CA ASN A 337 25.36 -9.65 6.93
C ASN A 337 24.27 -9.06 7.84
N CYS A 338 23.79 -7.84 7.58
CA CYS A 338 22.62 -7.27 8.27
C CYS A 338 21.35 -7.63 7.52
N LYS A 339 20.42 -8.34 8.18
CA LYS A 339 19.10 -8.67 7.62
C LYS A 339 18.22 -7.42 7.59
N ILE A 340 17.56 -7.19 6.46
CA ILE A 340 16.59 -6.11 6.28
C ILE A 340 15.19 -6.61 6.62
N ASP A 341 14.40 -5.73 7.24
CA ASP A 341 12.97 -5.95 7.45
C ASP A 341 12.19 -5.67 6.15
N LEU A 342 11.57 -6.71 5.60
CA LEU A 342 10.82 -6.64 4.35
C LEU A 342 9.37 -6.29 4.66
N LYS A 343 8.89 -5.16 4.14
CA LYS A 343 7.48 -4.75 4.22
C LYS A 343 6.60 -5.46 3.19
N ASN A 344 7.21 -5.91 2.09
CA ASN A 344 6.58 -6.55 0.94
C ASN A 344 7.48 -7.72 0.50
N ASP A 345 6.86 -8.82 0.08
CA ASP A 345 7.52 -10.05 -0.33
C ASP A 345 7.66 -10.18 -1.86
N GLN A 346 7.17 -9.22 -2.64
CA GLN A 346 7.30 -9.18 -4.11
C GLN A 346 8.31 -8.14 -4.58
N GLU A 347 8.49 -7.06 -3.83
CA GLU A 347 9.48 -6.05 -4.14
C GLU A 347 10.05 -5.37 -2.90
N TRP A 348 11.30 -4.95 -3.01
CA TRP A 348 12.02 -4.19 -2.01
C TRP A 348 12.70 -3.01 -2.68
N ILE A 349 12.56 -1.83 -2.07
CA ILE A 349 13.23 -0.60 -2.49
C ILE A 349 14.14 -0.16 -1.34
N SER A 350 15.39 0.13 -1.68
CA SER A 350 16.41 0.56 -0.72
C SER A 350 16.07 1.93 -0.13
N PRO A 351 16.11 2.09 1.21
CA PRO A 351 15.91 3.39 1.86
C PRO A 351 17.17 4.27 1.82
N LEU A 352 18.32 3.74 1.40
CA LEU A 352 19.60 4.45 1.41
C LEU A 352 19.74 5.37 0.19
N LEU A 353 20.29 6.58 0.41
CA LEU A 353 20.58 7.55 -0.64
C LEU A 353 21.67 7.02 -1.60
N HIS A 354 21.51 7.35 -2.88
CA HIS A 354 22.19 6.75 -4.03
C HIS A 354 23.64 7.27 -4.20
N HIS A 355 24.52 6.99 -3.25
CA HIS A 355 25.95 7.31 -3.39
C HIS A 355 26.76 6.06 -3.71
N GLU A 356 27.56 6.12 -4.78
CA GLU A 356 28.55 5.08 -5.08
C GLU A 356 29.49 4.89 -3.90
N SER A 357 29.69 3.63 -3.50
CA SER A 357 30.59 3.31 -2.42
C SER A 357 32.01 3.14 -2.97
N MET A 358 33.01 3.63 -2.24
CA MET A 358 34.42 3.41 -2.56
C MET A 358 34.81 1.93 -2.49
N LEU A 359 34.04 1.12 -1.75
CA LEU A 359 34.27 -0.32 -1.58
C LEU A 359 33.07 -1.14 -2.07
N PRO A 360 33.29 -2.32 -2.68
CA PRO A 360 32.20 -3.21 -3.05
C PRO A 360 31.33 -3.59 -1.85
N VAL A 361 30.02 -3.55 -2.07
CA VAL A 361 28.99 -4.00 -1.12
C VAL A 361 28.54 -5.40 -1.52
N GLU A 362 28.42 -6.28 -0.53
CA GLU A 362 27.94 -7.65 -0.71
C GLU A 362 26.48 -7.75 -0.26
N TYR A 363 25.65 -8.32 -1.13
CA TYR A 363 24.24 -8.57 -0.94
C TYR A 363 23.97 -10.07 -0.99
N ARG A 364 23.07 -10.54 -0.13
CA ARG A 364 22.52 -11.90 -0.19
C ARG A 364 21.01 -11.81 -0.22
N ILE A 365 20.41 -12.20 -1.34
CA ILE A 365 18.97 -12.16 -1.56
C ILE A 365 18.45 -13.58 -1.66
N ASN A 366 17.47 -13.94 -0.84
CA ASN A 366 16.80 -15.23 -0.90
C ASN A 366 15.43 -15.07 -1.57
N VAL A 367 15.21 -15.83 -2.63
CA VAL A 367 13.91 -15.96 -3.31
C VAL A 367 13.41 -17.38 -3.07
N VAL A 368 12.16 -17.52 -2.68
CA VAL A 368 11.56 -18.79 -2.30
C VAL A 368 10.41 -19.11 -3.25
N PHE A 369 10.30 -20.37 -3.61
CA PHE A 369 9.20 -20.98 -4.35
C PHE A 369 8.49 -22.02 -3.50
N THR A 370 7.16 -21.97 -3.47
CA THR A 370 6.31 -23.00 -2.87
C THR A 370 5.11 -23.32 -3.76
N THR A 371 4.74 -24.59 -3.86
CA THR A 371 3.48 -24.98 -4.51
C THR A 371 2.89 -26.22 -3.85
N GLY A 372 1.64 -26.49 -4.19
CA GLY A 372 0.87 -27.70 -3.85
C GLY A 372 0.34 -28.44 -5.08
N ILE A 373 0.70 -27.98 -6.29
CA ILE A 373 0.15 -28.44 -7.56
C ILE A 373 1.26 -28.75 -8.57
N PHE A 374 0.97 -29.66 -9.50
CA PHE A 374 1.84 -29.92 -10.65
C PHE A 374 1.71 -28.81 -11.69
N GLY A 375 2.80 -28.50 -12.39
CA GLY A 375 2.83 -27.48 -13.43
C GLY A 375 4.23 -26.92 -13.64
N THR A 376 4.35 -26.06 -14.66
CA THR A 376 5.56 -25.27 -14.92
C THR A 376 5.36 -23.86 -14.39
N PHE A 377 6.25 -23.42 -13.51
CA PHE A 377 6.21 -22.11 -12.85
C PHE A 377 7.40 -21.29 -13.30
N ARG A 378 7.15 -20.09 -13.82
CA ARG A 378 8.20 -19.18 -14.30
C ARG A 378 8.14 -17.85 -13.55
N GLN A 379 9.31 -17.33 -13.19
CA GLN A 379 9.45 -16.04 -12.51
C GLN A 379 10.76 -15.38 -12.94
N SER A 380 10.84 -14.06 -12.88
CA SER A 380 12.00 -13.27 -13.22
C SER A 380 12.25 -12.34 -12.05
N VAL A 381 13.39 -12.50 -11.41
CA VAL A 381 13.85 -11.59 -10.36
C VAL A 381 14.78 -10.55 -10.99
N VAL A 382 14.55 -9.28 -10.66
CA VAL A 382 15.39 -8.17 -11.10
C VAL A 382 16.14 -7.55 -9.92
N PHE A 383 17.35 -7.08 -10.20
CA PHE A 383 18.22 -6.37 -9.27
C PHE A 383 18.65 -5.06 -9.92
N ASP A 384 18.19 -3.94 -9.38
CA ASP A 384 18.45 -2.59 -9.88
C ASP A 384 19.61 -1.96 -9.10
N PHE A 385 20.66 -1.55 -9.80
CA PHE A 385 21.83 -0.89 -9.22
C PHE A 385 21.87 0.61 -9.53
N SER A 386 20.70 1.23 -9.71
CA SER A 386 20.53 2.64 -10.08
C SER A 386 21.05 3.00 -11.47
N ALA A 387 21.21 2.00 -12.34
CA ALA A 387 21.71 2.15 -13.69
C ALA A 387 21.01 1.15 -14.61
N GLU A 388 20.82 1.55 -15.86
CA GLU A 388 20.34 0.67 -16.92
C GLU A 388 21.54 0.09 -17.68
N PRO A 389 21.54 -1.21 -18.04
CA PRO A 389 20.48 -2.19 -17.80
C PRO A 389 20.44 -2.69 -16.34
N VAL A 390 19.26 -3.16 -15.89
CA VAL A 390 19.12 -3.90 -14.62
C VAL A 390 19.48 -5.37 -14.80
N LEU A 391 19.94 -6.02 -13.72
CA LEU A 391 20.29 -7.43 -13.75
C LEU A 391 19.01 -8.25 -13.61
N VAL A 392 18.76 -9.18 -14.53
CA VAL A 392 17.61 -10.09 -14.47
C VAL A 392 18.07 -11.53 -14.34
N LYS A 393 17.34 -12.35 -13.59
CA LYS A 393 17.52 -13.81 -13.52
C LYS A 393 16.18 -14.51 -13.69
N HIS A 394 16.11 -15.42 -14.65
CA HIS A 394 14.91 -16.16 -14.99
C HIS A 394 14.86 -17.51 -14.26
N LEU A 395 13.89 -17.65 -13.37
CA LEU A 395 13.60 -18.84 -12.58
C LEU A 395 12.55 -19.71 -13.28
N CYS A 396 12.75 -21.01 -13.23
CA CYS A 396 11.81 -22.00 -13.74
C CYS A 396 11.75 -23.20 -12.81
N VAL A 397 10.54 -23.61 -12.41
CA VAL A 397 10.32 -24.84 -11.65
C VAL A 397 9.28 -25.68 -12.35
N ASP A 398 9.69 -26.88 -12.75
CA ASP A 398 8.78 -27.89 -13.27
C ASP A 398 8.42 -28.87 -12.16
N VAL A 399 7.17 -28.83 -11.72
CA VAL A 399 6.61 -29.72 -10.70
C VAL A 399 5.81 -30.78 -11.40
N VAL A 400 6.32 -32.01 -11.47
CA VAL A 400 5.79 -33.06 -12.33
C VAL A 400 5.61 -34.37 -11.58
N PRO A 401 4.63 -35.22 -11.89
CA PRO A 401 4.50 -36.51 -11.21
C PRO A 401 5.74 -37.39 -11.44
N ASP A 402 6.09 -38.25 -10.47
CA ASP A 402 7.19 -39.22 -10.61
C ASP A 402 7.06 -40.08 -11.89
N SER A 403 5.83 -40.40 -12.30
CA SER A 403 5.54 -41.20 -13.51
C SER A 403 5.97 -40.53 -14.83
N ASP A 404 6.12 -39.21 -14.84
CA ASP A 404 6.44 -38.44 -16.04
C ASP A 404 7.85 -37.83 -16.02
N LEU A 405 8.60 -38.06 -14.94
CA LEU A 405 9.95 -37.51 -14.77
C LEU A 405 10.93 -38.02 -15.85
N ASP A 406 10.87 -39.31 -16.15
CA ASP A 406 11.73 -39.94 -17.17
C ASP A 406 11.47 -39.39 -18.57
N LYS A 407 10.18 -39.21 -18.93
CA LYS A 407 9.76 -38.65 -20.22
C LYS A 407 10.25 -37.21 -20.38
N ILE A 408 10.17 -36.40 -19.33
CA ILE A 408 10.62 -35.00 -19.38
C ILE A 408 12.14 -34.93 -19.50
N ASN A 409 12.87 -35.79 -18.79
CA ASN A 409 14.33 -35.86 -18.89
C ASN A 409 14.80 -36.35 -20.27
N GLU A 410 14.01 -37.18 -20.95
CA GLU A 410 14.23 -37.61 -22.32
C GLU A 410 13.99 -36.47 -23.32
N ILE A 411 12.84 -35.78 -23.23
CA ILE A 411 12.52 -34.60 -24.06
C ILE A 411 13.59 -33.51 -23.90
N ARG A 412 14.03 -33.23 -22.66
CA ARG A 412 15.10 -32.23 -22.43
C ARG A 412 16.43 -32.63 -23.02
N ARG A 413 16.80 -33.92 -22.97
CA ARG A 413 18.01 -34.40 -23.63
C ARG A 413 17.92 -34.19 -25.14
N GLU A 414 16.79 -34.51 -25.76
CA GLU A 414 16.57 -34.27 -27.20
C GLU A 414 16.63 -32.76 -27.53
N MET A 415 15.99 -31.91 -26.74
CA MET A 415 16.04 -30.45 -26.94
C MET A 415 17.46 -29.89 -26.80
N THR A 416 18.24 -30.34 -25.81
CA THR A 416 19.63 -29.90 -25.60
C THR A 416 20.53 -30.31 -26.77
N VAL A 417 20.28 -31.48 -27.36
CA VAL A 417 20.98 -31.95 -28.57
C VAL A 417 20.60 -31.11 -29.80
N SER A 418 19.36 -30.60 -29.87
CA SER A 418 18.90 -29.75 -30.98
C SER A 418 19.37 -28.28 -30.93
N ILE A 419 19.89 -27.82 -29.77
CA ILE A 419 20.51 -26.48 -29.57
C ILE A 419 22.05 -26.60 -29.62
N ALA A 420 22.59 -27.61 -30.31
CA ALA A 420 23.98 -27.53 -30.75
C ALA A 420 24.15 -26.26 -31.60
N GLU A 421 25.25 -25.52 -31.37
CA GLU A 421 25.50 -24.22 -32.00
C GLU A 421 25.13 -24.21 -33.49
N ARG A 422 24.41 -23.17 -33.92
CA ARG A 422 24.19 -22.92 -35.35
C ARG A 422 25.55 -22.91 -36.05
N TRP A 423 25.62 -23.59 -37.19
CA TRP A 423 26.85 -23.66 -37.97
C TRP A 423 27.27 -22.24 -38.37
N THR A 424 28.44 -21.84 -37.89
CA THR A 424 29.16 -20.60 -38.21
C THR A 424 30.37 -20.96 -39.05
N VAL A 425 30.94 -19.97 -39.74
CA VAL A 425 32.18 -20.12 -40.53
C VAL A 425 33.38 -20.57 -39.66
N HIS A 426 33.24 -20.54 -38.33
CA HIS A 426 34.30 -20.84 -37.37
C HIS A 426 34.11 -22.23 -36.72
N ASN A 427 32.93 -22.85 -36.86
CA ASN A 427 32.62 -24.18 -36.31
C ASN A 427 32.09 -25.17 -37.37
N SER A 428 32.13 -24.79 -38.66
CA SER A 428 31.76 -25.65 -39.79
C SER A 428 32.80 -25.55 -40.91
N ASP A 429 33.11 -26.69 -41.53
CA ASP A 429 34.02 -26.80 -42.67
C ASP A 429 33.22 -27.17 -43.92
N ILE A 430 33.22 -26.29 -44.93
CA ILE A 430 32.40 -26.44 -46.13
C ILE A 430 33.22 -27.19 -47.18
N LEU A 431 32.91 -28.47 -47.38
CA LEU A 431 33.56 -29.29 -48.40
C LEU A 431 32.93 -29.05 -49.79
N PRO A 432 33.70 -28.58 -50.79
CA PRO A 432 33.20 -28.43 -52.14
C PRO A 432 32.92 -29.80 -52.77
N PHE A 433 31.74 -29.92 -53.40
CA PHE A 433 31.33 -31.15 -54.07
C PHE A 433 32.15 -31.37 -55.34
N THR A 434 32.93 -32.45 -55.39
CA THR A 434 33.56 -32.94 -56.62
C THR A 434 32.86 -34.22 -57.10
N PRO A 435 32.09 -34.18 -58.20
CA PRO A 435 31.53 -35.39 -58.78
C PRO A 435 32.66 -36.28 -59.27
N ARG A 436 32.67 -37.53 -58.82
CA ARG A 436 33.55 -38.57 -59.39
C ARG A 436 32.90 -39.03 -60.69
N TRP A 437 33.59 -38.82 -61.80
CA TRP A 437 33.25 -39.36 -63.11
C TRP A 437 33.55 -40.86 -63.17
#